data_AF-A0A382RHQ1-F1
#
_entry.id   AF-A0A382RHQ1-F1
#
_cell.length_a   1.000
_cell.length_b   1.000
_cell.length_c   1.000
_cell.angle_alpha   90.00
_cell.angle_beta   90.00
_cell.angle_gamma   90.00
#
_symmetry.space_group_name_H-M   'P 1'
#
loop_
_entity.id
_entity.type
_entity.pdbx_description
1 polymer ?
#
loop_
_entity_poly.entity_id
_entity_poly.type
_entity_poly.pdbx_seq_one_letter_code
_entity_poly.pdbx_strand_id
1 'polypeptide(L)' 'MFNPLKFVQSVKQEAFRVTWPTRRDVLIGSLMVFALASVAAIFFLLLDQIYRVLLDIILTINI' A
#
# COMPACT_ATOMS: atom_id res chain seq x y z
N MET A 1 -30.62 -28.25 6.03
CA MET A 1 -29.32 -28.72 5.52
C MET A 1 -28.82 -27.68 4.54
N PHE A 2 -27.65 -27.09 4.79
CA PHE A 2 -27.02 -26.10 3.90
C PHE A 2 -26.99 -26.70 2.50
N ASN A 3 -27.70 -26.10 1.54
CA ASN A 3 -27.71 -26.59 0.16
C ASN A 3 -26.62 -25.82 -0.59
N PRO A 4 -25.39 -26.36 -0.72
CA PRO A 4 -24.24 -25.63 -1.27
C PRO A 4 -24.49 -25.10 -2.68
N LEU A 5 -25.37 -25.77 -3.45
CA LEU A 5 -25.83 -25.34 -4.76
C LEU A 5 -26.56 -23.99 -4.75
N LYS A 6 -27.36 -23.69 -3.71
CA LYS A 6 -28.03 -22.39 -3.58
C LYS A 6 -27.05 -21.28 -3.18
N PHE A 7 -26.08 -21.59 -2.34
CA PHE A 7 -25.06 -20.62 -1.91
C PHE A 7 -24.19 -20.15 -3.09
N VAL A 8 -23.78 -21.07 -3.98
CA VAL A 8 -23.03 -20.70 -5.19
C VAL A 8 -23.85 -19.80 -6.13
N GLN A 9 -25.16 -20.02 -6.24
CA GLN A 9 -26.06 -19.17 -7.03
C GLN A 9 -26.18 -17.77 -6.41
N SER A 10 -26.29 -17.68 -5.09
CA SER A 10 -26.29 -16.40 -4.34
C SER A 10 -24.99 -15.64 -4.53
N VAL A 11 -23.82 -16.29 -4.41
CA VAL A 11 -22.50 -15.66 -4.63
C VAL A 11 -22.34 -15.19 -6.08
N LYS A 12 -22.86 -15.95 -7.06
CA LYS A 12 -22.88 -15.51 -8.46
C LYS A 12 -23.70 -14.23 -8.64
N GLN A 13 -24.90 -14.15 -8.01
CA GLN A 13 -25.73 -12.94 -8.04
C GLN A 13 -25.07 -11.75 -7.34
N GLU A 14 -24.35 -11.96 -6.24
CA GLU A 14 -23.57 -10.93 -5.55
C GLU A 14 -22.39 -10.45 -6.42
N ALA A 15 -21.71 -11.39 -7.09
CA ALA A 15 -20.59 -11.09 -7.98
C ALA A 15 -21.01 -10.24 -9.20
N PHE A 16 -22.25 -10.38 -9.67
CA PHE A 16 -22.79 -9.49 -10.73
C PHE A 16 -23.03 -8.06 -10.25
N ARG A 17 -23.22 -7.83 -8.93
CA ARG A 17 -23.34 -6.49 -8.35
C ARG A 17 -21.99 -5.83 -8.12
N VAL A 18 -20.92 -6.63 -8.00
CA VAL A 18 -19.55 -6.13 -7.87
C VAL A 18 -19.04 -5.71 -9.25
N THR A 19 -19.38 -4.48 -9.65
CA THR A 19 -18.83 -3.87 -10.86
C THR A 19 -17.39 -3.47 -10.60
N TRP A 20 -16.44 -4.10 -11.30
CA TRP A 20 -15.04 -3.72 -11.19
C TRP A 20 -14.83 -2.28 -11.68
N PRO A 21 -14.05 -1.47 -10.96
CA PRO A 21 -13.72 -0.12 -11.37
C PRO A 21 -13.01 -0.13 -12.73
N THR A 22 -13.21 0.94 -13.51
CA THR A 22 -12.59 1.03 -14.83
C THR A 22 -11.08 1.13 -14.70
N ARG A 23 -10.33 0.69 -15.73
CA ARG A 23 -8.85 0.78 -15.72
C ARG A 23 -8.34 2.19 -15.45
N ARG A 24 -9.12 3.22 -15.79
CA ARG A 24 -8.80 4.63 -15.53
C ARG A 24 -8.85 4.96 -14.05
N ASP A 25 -9.88 4.51 -13.34
CA ASP A 25 -10.02 4.75 -11.90
C ASP A 25 -8.90 4.05 -11.11
N VAL A 26 -8.52 2.84 -11.54
CA VAL A 26 -7.39 2.09 -10.95
C VAL A 26 -6.06 2.83 -11.18
N LEU A 27 -5.84 3.39 -12.37
CA LEU A 27 -4.63 4.17 -12.66
C LEU A 27 -4.55 5.44 -11.80
N ILE A 28 -5.64 6.19 -11.72
CA ILE A 28 -5.72 7.42 -10.90
C ILE A 28 -5.51 7.08 -9.41
N GLY A 29 -6.17 6.02 -8.91
CA GLY A 29 -5.99 5.55 -7.54
C GLY A 29 -4.54 5.14 -7.25
N SER A 30 -3.89 4.42 -8.18
CA SER A 30 -2.47 4.05 -8.02
C SER A 30 -1.56 5.28 -8.02
N LEU A 31 -1.85 6.29 -8.86
CA LEU A 31 -1.05 7.50 -8.99
C LEU A 31 -1.13 8.36 -7.71
N MET A 32 -2.32 8.45 -7.11
CA MET A 32 -2.52 9.12 -5.82
C MET A 32 -1.70 8.47 -4.70
N VAL A 33 -1.72 7.14 -4.61
CA VAL A 33 -0.92 6.40 -3.63
C VAL A 33 0.57 6.54 -3.92
N PHE A 34 0.97 6.48 -5.19
CA PHE A 34 2.36 6.61 -5.61
C PHE A 34 2.94 7.98 -5.25
N ALA A 35 2.15 9.06 -5.39
CA ALA A 35 2.56 10.40 -4.98
C ALA A 35 2.82 10.47 -3.46
N LEU A 36 1.89 9.95 -2.64
CA LEU A 36 2.07 9.92 -1.19
C LEU A 36 3.28 9.06 -0.78
N ALA A 37 3.45 7.89 -1.39
CA ALA A 37 4.58 7.01 -1.17
C ALA A 37 5.91 7.67 -1.54
N SER A 38 5.95 8.45 -2.64
CA SER A 38 7.13 9.19 -3.07
C SER A 38 7.53 10.26 -2.04
N VAL A 39 6.56 10.99 -1.48
CA VAL A 39 6.82 11.96 -0.41
C VAL A 39 7.36 11.27 0.84
N ALA A 40 6.75 10.14 1.25
CA ALA A 40 7.24 9.35 2.38
C ALA A 40 8.67 8.83 2.14
N ALA A 41 8.98 8.37 0.92
CA ALA A 41 10.32 7.90 0.56
C ALA A 41 11.38 8.99 0.70
N ILE A 42 11.07 10.22 0.28
CA ILE A 42 11.97 11.38 0.46
C ILE A 42 12.20 11.66 1.94
N PHE A 43 11.14 11.60 2.76
CA PHE A 43 11.26 11.80 4.20
C PHE A 43 12.16 10.75 4.87
N PHE A 44 11.98 9.46 4.54
CA PHE A 44 12.85 8.40 5.04
C PHE A 44 14.30 8.58 4.60
N LEU A 45 14.53 8.97 3.34
CA LEU A 45 15.88 9.21 2.83
C LEU A 45 16.62 10.33 3.59
N LEU A 46 15.90 11.38 4.02
CA LEU A 46 16.47 12.42 4.87
C LEU A 46 16.78 11.90 6.29
N LEU A 47 15.88 11.11 6.86
CA LEU A 47 16.13 10.48 8.17
C LEU A 47 17.35 9.56 8.12
N ASP A 48 17.52 8.77 7.05
CA ASP A 48 18.68 7.88 6.89
C ASP A 48 20.00 8.64 6.91
N GLN A 49 20.03 9.86 6.33
CA GLN A 49 21.22 10.73 6.39
C GLN A 49 21.48 11.22 7.81
N ILE A 50 20.43 11.64 8.53
CA ILE A 50 20.55 12.09 9.92
C ILE A 50 21.04 10.94 10.79
N TYR A 51 20.47 9.75 10.65
CA TYR A 51 20.88 8.57 11.41
C TYR A 51 22.32 8.17 11.10
N ARG A 52 22.76 8.24 9.84
CA ARG A 52 24.16 7.99 9.48
C ARG A 52 25.11 8.90 10.25
N VAL A 53 24.88 10.21 10.20
CA VAL A 53 25.71 11.19 10.90
C VAL A 53 25.69 10.96 12.41
N LEU A 54 24.51 10.68 12.98
CA LEU A 54 24.34 10.47 14.41
C LEU A 54 25.04 9.17 14.88
N LEU A 55 24.95 8.10 14.09
CA LEU A 55 25.66 6.85 14.37
C LEU A 55 27.17 7.03 14.23
N ASP A 56 27.65 7.75 13.20
CA ASP A 56 29.08 8.04 13.01
C ASP A 56 29.65 8.82 14.22
N ILE A 57 28.90 9.80 14.74
CA ILE A 57 29.25 10.54 15.95
C ILE A 57 29.33 9.60 17.17
N ILE A 58 28.31 8.77 17.39
CA ILE A 58 28.28 7.83 18.52
C ILE A 58 29.45 6.84 18.46
N LEU A 59 29.71 6.28 17.28
CA LEU A 59 30.79 5.32 17.08
C LEU A 59 32.17 5.97 17.27
N THR A 60 32.34 7.21 16.82
CA THR A 60 33.59 7.98 17.02
C THR A 60 33.82 8.36 18.48
N ILE A 61 32.75 8.57 19.28
CA ILE A 61 32.87 8.88 20.71
C ILE A 61 33.20 7.63 21.55
N ASN A 62 32.77 6.45 21.11
CA ASN A 62 33.00 5.18 21.82
C ASN A 62 34.33 4.48 21.45
N ILE A 63 35.04 5.01 20.45
CA ILE A 63 36.39 4.60 20.05
C ILE A 63 37.39 5.63 20.56
#